data_AF-A0A6S6XUZ4-F1
#
_entry.id   AF-A0A6S6XUZ4-F1
#
_cell.length_a   1.000
_cell.length_b   1.000
_cell.length_c   1.000
_cell.angle_alpha   90.00
_cell.angle_beta   90.00
_cell.angle_gamma   90.00
#
_symmetry.space_group_name_H-M   'P 1'
#
loop_
_entity.id
_entity.type
_entity.pdbx_description
1 polymer ?
#
loop_
_entity_poly.entity_id
_entity_poly.type
_entity_poly.pdbx_seq_one_letter_code
_entity_poly.pdbx_strand_id
1 'polypeptide(L)'
;MSIHDDFKEIITYAHFLNWSPDWSIAQEVYEKIPASFSVLTPFAYTYLEEMIRTTTSEYGMTLLDKNGTPKKRKVGIALVNLAIEENGDNYKYVTLLKSVKRYFEISKPQNEGNNRNNVVHGYMHPRFWDKETFEQLIHNIATLSKYSKF
;
A
#
# COMPACT_ATOMS: atom_id res chain seq x y z
N MET A 1 15.51 -7.63 -7.90
CA MET A 1 16.23 -6.58 -7.15
C MET A 1 16.54 -7.15 -5.78
N SER A 2 17.60 -6.69 -5.11
CA SER A 2 17.79 -7.03 -3.70
C SER A 2 16.80 -6.24 -2.85
N ILE A 3 16.51 -6.71 -1.63
CA ILE A 3 15.63 -5.97 -0.71
C ILE A 3 16.15 -4.55 -0.42
N HIS A 4 17.47 -4.37 -0.40
CA HIS A 4 18.10 -3.06 -0.25
C HIS A 4 17.84 -2.14 -1.45
N ASP A 5 17.93 -2.68 -2.68
CA ASP A 5 17.58 -1.92 -3.88
C ASP A 5 16.10 -1.57 -3.92
N ASP A 6 15.23 -2.46 -3.44
CA ASP A 6 13.78 -2.20 -3.35
C ASP A 6 13.50 -1.05 -2.37
N PHE A 7 14.11 -1.04 -1.17
CA PHE A 7 13.99 0.10 -0.24
C PHE A 7 14.47 1.41 -0.87
N LYS A 8 15.61 1.39 -1.56
CA LYS A 8 16.15 2.58 -2.23
C LYS A 8 15.22 3.11 -3.32
N GLU A 9 14.63 2.22 -4.11
CA GLU A 9 13.65 2.58 -5.14
C GLU A 9 12.41 3.24 -4.50
N ILE A 10 11.90 2.68 -3.40
CA ILE A 10 10.77 3.26 -2.67
C ILE A 10 11.10 4.66 -2.16
N ILE A 11 12.25 4.83 -1.48
CA ILE A 11 12.71 6.11 -0.92
C ILE A 11 12.85 7.17 -2.02
N THR A 12 13.31 6.76 -3.21
CA THR A 12 13.53 7.64 -4.38
C THR A 12 12.24 8.28 -4.88
N TYR A 13 11.13 7.54 -4.87
CA TYR A 13 9.84 8.03 -5.36
C TYR A 13 8.85 8.41 -4.26
N ALA A 14 9.16 8.15 -2.99
CA ALA A 14 8.34 8.55 -1.85
C ALA A 14 8.28 10.07 -1.70
N HIS A 15 7.15 10.60 -1.23
CA HIS A 15 7.05 12.02 -0.89
C HIS A 15 8.14 12.42 0.10
N PHE A 16 8.97 13.40 -0.27
CA PHE A 16 10.18 13.77 0.46
C PHE A 16 9.94 14.12 1.94
N LEU A 17 8.84 14.81 2.26
CA LEU A 17 8.54 15.22 3.64
C LEU A 17 7.68 14.23 4.43
N ASN A 18 6.88 13.41 3.74
CA ASN A 18 5.80 12.65 4.39
C ASN A 18 6.15 11.17 4.52
N TRP A 19 7.01 10.64 3.65
CA TRP A 19 7.23 9.21 3.52
C TRP A 19 8.70 8.82 3.41
N SER A 20 9.52 9.61 2.71
CA SER A 20 10.95 9.30 2.51
C SER A 20 11.73 9.13 3.83
N PRO A 21 11.53 9.97 4.88
CA PRO A 21 12.22 9.82 6.16
C PRO A 21 11.80 8.53 6.89
N ASP A 22 10.50 8.21 6.87
CA ASP A 22 9.96 7.01 7.52
C ASP A 22 10.45 5.73 6.83
N TRP A 23 10.54 5.74 5.50
CA TRP A 23 11.13 4.63 4.74
C TRP A 23 12.62 4.44 5.03
N SER A 24 13.36 5.54 5.23
CA SER A 24 14.77 5.47 5.63
C SER A 24 14.93 4.79 7.00
N ILE A 25 14.05 5.12 7.95
CA ILE A 25 14.01 4.46 9.27
C ILE A 25 13.58 2.99 9.14
N ALA A 26 12.56 2.70 8.33
CA ALA A 26 12.09 1.32 8.12
C ALA A 26 13.20 0.43 7.54
N GLN A 27 13.97 0.96 6.58
CA GLN A 27 15.15 0.30 6.03
C GLN A 27 16.19 0.03 7.13
N GLU A 28 16.57 1.05 7.90
CA GLU A 28 17.57 0.92 8.97
C GLU A 28 17.16 -0.12 10.03
N VAL A 29 15.90 -0.10 10.44
CA VAL A 29 15.34 -1.05 11.41
C VAL A 29 15.37 -2.47 10.85
N TYR A 30 15.02 -2.65 9.57
CA TYR A 30 15.01 -3.96 8.95
C TYR A 30 16.42 -4.54 8.78
N GLU A 31 17.38 -3.71 8.35
CA GLU A 31 18.79 -4.10 8.20
C GLU A 31 19.42 -4.50 9.54
N LYS A 32 19.11 -3.79 10.62
CA LYS A 32 19.61 -4.10 11.97
C LYS A 32 18.90 -5.27 12.62
N ILE A 33 17.59 -5.40 12.40
CA ILE A 33 16.72 -6.39 13.05
C ILE A 33 15.82 -7.01 11.98
N PRO A 34 16.26 -8.04 11.24
CA PRO A 34 15.44 -8.64 10.19
C PRO A 34 14.10 -9.20 10.69
N ALA A 35 14.01 -9.60 11.97
CA ALA A 35 12.75 -10.04 12.61
C ALA A 35 11.70 -8.93 12.76
N SER A 36 12.07 -7.67 12.49
CA SER A 36 11.16 -6.52 12.51
C SER A 36 10.14 -6.53 11.36
N PHE A 37 10.26 -7.44 10.37
CA PHE A 37 9.31 -7.56 9.25
C PHE A 37 7.85 -7.49 9.71
N SER A 38 7.49 -8.20 10.77
CA SER A 38 6.10 -8.28 11.25
C SER A 38 5.56 -6.94 11.79
N VAL A 39 6.46 -6.10 12.30
CA VAL A 39 6.16 -4.74 12.79
C VAL A 39 6.12 -3.75 11.63
N LEU A 40 6.94 -3.94 10.61
CA LEU A 40 7.02 -3.08 9.43
C LEU A 40 5.94 -3.37 8.38
N THR A 41 5.38 -4.58 8.34
CA THR A 41 4.34 -4.97 7.37
C THR A 41 3.11 -4.05 7.38
N PRO A 42 2.49 -3.72 8.53
CA PRO A 42 1.36 -2.79 8.56
C PRO A 42 1.70 -1.38 8.03
N PHE A 43 2.91 -0.91 8.29
CA PHE A 43 3.40 0.36 7.74
C PHE A 43 3.52 0.29 6.21
N ALA A 44 4.13 -0.78 5.68
CA ALA A 44 4.25 -1.00 4.24
C ALA A 44 2.88 -1.05 3.54
N TYR A 45 1.86 -1.68 4.14
CA TYR A 45 0.50 -1.66 3.60
C TYR A 45 -0.14 -0.28 3.59
N THR A 46 0.08 0.51 4.65
CA THR A 46 -0.42 1.88 4.73
C THR A 46 0.15 2.74 3.61
N TYR A 47 1.46 2.64 3.38
CA TYR A 47 2.11 3.32 2.26
C TYR A 47 1.61 2.83 0.91
N LEU A 48 1.44 1.52 0.71
CA LEU A 48 0.90 0.96 -0.54
C LEU A 48 -0.48 1.55 -0.86
N GLU A 49 -1.37 1.65 0.12
CA GLU A 49 -2.69 2.26 -0.07
C GLU A 49 -2.59 3.74 -0.46
N GLU A 50 -1.75 4.52 0.21
CA GLU A 50 -1.60 5.94 -0.12
C GLU A 50 -0.94 6.15 -1.48
N MET A 51 0.11 5.38 -1.79
CA MET A 51 0.79 5.40 -3.07
C MET A 51 -0.18 5.11 -4.22
N ILE A 52 -1.01 4.07 -4.12
CA ILE A 52 -2.05 3.78 -5.12
C ILE A 52 -3.03 4.95 -5.22
N ARG A 53 -3.44 5.52 -4.07
CA ARG A 53 -4.38 6.65 -4.03
C ARG A 53 -3.86 7.88 -4.77
N THR A 54 -2.55 8.16 -4.73
CA THR A 54 -1.97 9.30 -5.48
C THR A 54 -2.29 9.27 -6.97
N THR A 55 -2.56 8.07 -7.51
CA THR A 55 -2.92 7.88 -8.92
C THR A 55 -4.41 8.01 -9.22
N THR A 56 -5.21 8.39 -8.23
CA THR A 56 -6.67 8.52 -8.35
C THR A 56 -7.17 9.93 -8.09
N SER A 57 -8.40 10.18 -8.52
CA SER A 57 -9.16 11.41 -8.25
C SER A 57 -9.47 11.64 -6.76
N GLU A 58 -9.17 10.68 -5.87
CA GLU A 58 -9.43 10.82 -4.44
C GLU A 58 -8.20 11.29 -3.62
N TYR A 59 -7.08 11.59 -4.28
CA TYR A 59 -5.88 12.10 -3.62
C TYR A 59 -5.96 13.61 -3.35
N GLY A 60 -5.44 14.05 -2.19
CA GLY A 60 -5.24 15.47 -1.89
C GLY A 60 -6.51 16.33 -1.70
N MET A 61 -7.71 15.76 -1.78
CA MET A 61 -8.96 16.53 -1.74
C MET A 61 -9.99 16.01 -0.73
N THR A 62 -10.81 16.94 -0.23
CA THR A 62 -12.02 16.63 0.55
C THR A 62 -13.08 16.12 -0.41
N LEU A 63 -13.52 14.88 -0.24
CA LEU A 63 -14.60 14.33 -1.04
C LEU A 63 -15.93 14.77 -0.45
N LEU A 64 -16.73 15.49 -1.24
CA LEU A 64 -18.10 15.89 -0.88
C LEU A 64 -19.10 15.20 -1.81
N ASP A 65 -20.28 14.88 -1.31
CA ASP A 65 -21.41 14.47 -2.14
C ASP A 65 -22.10 15.68 -2.79
N LYS A 66 -23.16 15.43 -3.56
CA LYS A 66 -23.93 16.48 -4.26
C LYS A 66 -24.54 17.51 -3.31
N ASN A 67 -24.66 17.19 -2.02
CA ASN A 67 -25.24 18.03 -0.98
C ASN A 67 -24.15 18.73 -0.13
N GLY A 68 -22.87 18.57 -0.47
CA GLY A 68 -21.76 19.14 0.30
C GLY A 68 -21.38 18.32 1.55
N THR A 69 -21.88 17.09 1.69
CA THR A 69 -21.57 16.23 2.84
C THR A 69 -20.28 15.45 2.61
N PRO A 70 -19.39 15.32 3.61
CA PRO A 70 -18.19 14.50 3.49
C PRO A 70 -18.49 13.06 3.07
N LYS A 71 -17.90 12.65 1.96
CA LYS A 71 -17.97 11.29 1.42
C LYS A 71 -16.75 10.50 1.88
N LYS A 72 -16.98 9.25 2.28
CA LYS A 72 -15.88 8.32 2.59
C LYS A 72 -15.07 8.01 1.33
N ARG A 73 -13.74 8.10 1.46
CA ARG A 73 -12.80 7.67 0.43
C ARG A 73 -12.91 6.16 0.19
N LYS A 74 -12.66 5.72 -1.04
CA LYS A 74 -12.48 4.30 -1.37
C LYS A 74 -11.20 3.79 -0.73
N VAL A 75 -11.24 2.56 -0.26
CA VAL A 75 -10.18 1.88 0.50
C VAL A 75 -10.17 0.41 0.09
N GLY A 76 -9.08 -0.31 0.39
CA GLY A 76 -8.94 -1.71 0.02
C GLY A 76 -9.17 -1.96 -1.47
N ILE A 77 -9.93 -3.00 -1.80
CA ILE A 77 -10.18 -3.38 -3.20
C ILE A 77 -10.90 -2.29 -4.01
N ALA A 78 -11.74 -1.48 -3.36
CA ALA A 78 -12.45 -0.39 -4.02
C ALA A 78 -11.49 0.70 -4.52
N LEU A 79 -10.41 0.96 -3.77
CA LEU A 79 -9.36 1.89 -4.19
C LEU A 79 -8.58 1.34 -5.40
N VAL A 80 -8.19 0.07 -5.35
CA VAL A 80 -7.44 -0.57 -6.45
C VAL A 80 -8.27 -0.58 -7.74
N ASN A 81 -9.57 -0.86 -7.63
CA ASN A 81 -10.48 -0.82 -8.78
C ASN A 81 -10.58 0.60 -9.37
N LEU A 82 -10.67 1.64 -8.52
CA LEU A 82 -10.68 3.03 -8.99
C LEU A 82 -9.37 3.37 -9.72
N ALA A 83 -8.22 3.02 -9.15
CA ALA A 83 -6.92 3.27 -9.77
C ALA A 83 -6.77 2.57 -11.13
N ILE A 84 -7.31 1.36 -11.27
CA ILE A 84 -7.34 0.64 -12.57
C ILE A 84 -8.23 1.35 -13.58
N GLU A 85 -9.41 1.80 -13.16
CA GLU A 85 -10.37 2.50 -14.02
C GLU A 85 -9.80 3.82 -14.55
N GLU A 86 -9.20 4.62 -13.68
CA GLU A 86 -8.71 5.97 -14.02
C GLU A 86 -7.35 5.99 -14.72
N ASN A 87 -6.62 4.86 -14.75
CA ASN A 87 -5.32 4.74 -15.43
C ASN A 87 -5.34 3.68 -16.55
N GLY A 88 -6.50 3.45 -17.18
CA GLY A 88 -6.71 2.39 -18.18
C GLY A 88 -5.81 2.47 -19.42
N ASP A 89 -5.28 3.65 -19.73
CA ASP A 89 -4.31 3.92 -20.80
C ASP A 89 -2.87 3.49 -20.43
N ASN A 90 -2.53 3.41 -19.15
CA ASN A 90 -1.24 2.94 -18.67
C ASN A 90 -1.24 1.42 -18.40
N TYR A 91 -1.15 0.64 -19.48
CA TYR A 91 -1.20 -0.82 -19.42
C TYR A 91 -0.19 -1.45 -18.45
N LYS A 92 1.03 -0.90 -18.36
CA LYS A 92 2.06 -1.41 -17.45
C LYS A 92 1.65 -1.22 -15.99
N TYR A 93 1.17 -0.03 -15.63
CA TYR A 93 0.71 0.25 -14.27
C TYR A 93 -0.53 -0.58 -13.91
N VAL A 94 -1.53 -0.65 -14.80
CA VAL A 94 -2.74 -1.46 -14.59
C VAL A 94 -2.41 -2.93 -14.36
N THR A 95 -1.43 -3.47 -15.08
CA THR A 95 -0.99 -4.87 -14.88
C THR A 95 -0.40 -5.08 -13.49
N LEU A 96 0.38 -4.13 -12.98
CA LEU A 96 0.91 -4.18 -11.61
C LEU A 96 -0.19 -4.01 -10.57
N LEU A 97 -1.14 -3.09 -10.78
CA LEU A 97 -2.30 -2.94 -9.88
C LEU A 97 -3.10 -4.24 -9.76
N LYS A 98 -3.28 -4.97 -10.86
CA LYS A 98 -3.95 -6.28 -10.86
C LYS A 98 -3.17 -7.34 -10.07
N SER A 99 -1.83 -7.34 -10.12
CA SER A 99 -1.03 -8.33 -9.37
C SER A 99 -1.06 -8.08 -7.85
N VAL A 100 -1.19 -6.82 -7.43
CA VAL A 100 -1.28 -6.45 -6.00
C VAL A 100 -2.69 -6.51 -5.42
N LYS A 101 -3.73 -6.78 -6.23
CA LYS A 101 -5.11 -6.96 -5.74
C LYS A 101 -5.23 -7.98 -4.61
N ARG A 102 -4.43 -9.05 -4.66
CA ARG A 102 -4.40 -10.12 -3.65
C ARG A 102 -4.17 -9.60 -2.23
N TYR A 103 -3.48 -8.47 -2.09
CA TYR A 103 -3.25 -7.83 -0.78
C TYR A 103 -4.50 -7.19 -0.20
N PHE A 104 -5.51 -6.93 -1.01
CA PHE A 104 -6.76 -6.29 -0.62
C PHE A 104 -7.96 -7.23 -0.70
N GLU A 105 -7.71 -8.53 -0.80
CA GLU A 105 -8.77 -9.53 -0.78
C GLU A 105 -9.50 -9.52 0.56
N ILE A 106 -10.82 -9.67 0.46
CA ILE A 106 -11.71 -9.65 1.61
C ILE A 106 -11.50 -10.92 2.43
N SER A 107 -11.35 -10.76 3.74
CA SER A 107 -11.30 -11.85 4.69
C SER A 107 -12.58 -12.69 4.65
N LYS A 108 -12.44 -14.01 4.77
CA LYS A 108 -13.59 -14.91 4.83
C LYS A 108 -14.55 -14.51 5.97
N PRO A 109 -15.86 -14.77 5.83
CA PRO A 109 -16.89 -14.33 6.78
C PRO A 109 -16.65 -14.74 8.24
N GLN A 110 -15.93 -15.84 8.47
CA GLN A 110 -15.60 -16.33 9.82
C GLN A 110 -14.57 -15.44 10.55
N ASN A 111 -13.96 -14.48 9.85
CA ASN A 111 -12.99 -13.51 10.37
C ASN A 111 -13.55 -12.07 10.38
N GLU A 112 -14.86 -11.90 10.19
CA GLU A 112 -15.54 -10.61 10.24
C GLU A 112 -15.55 -10.08 11.67
N GLY A 113 -14.78 -9.02 11.89
CA GLY A 113 -14.69 -8.26 13.13
C GLY A 113 -14.34 -6.80 12.79
N ASN A 114 -14.24 -5.94 13.79
CA ASN A 114 -13.99 -4.50 13.66
C ASN A 114 -12.58 -4.20 13.09
N ASN A 115 -12.36 -4.52 11.81
CA ASN A 115 -11.08 -4.47 11.12
C ASN A 115 -11.10 -3.33 10.08
N ARG A 116 -9.93 -2.89 9.63
CA ARG A 116 -9.79 -1.82 8.64
C ARG A 116 -10.23 -2.31 7.24
N ASN A 117 -11.54 -2.33 6.97
CA ASN A 117 -12.17 -2.66 5.67
C ASN A 117 -12.16 -4.14 5.24
N ASN A 118 -12.17 -5.07 6.20
CA ASN A 118 -12.22 -6.52 5.95
C ASN A 118 -11.10 -7.06 5.05
N VAL A 119 -9.94 -6.41 5.00
CA VAL A 119 -8.76 -6.94 4.30
C VAL A 119 -7.85 -7.68 5.28
N VAL A 120 -7.15 -8.71 4.81
CA VAL A 120 -6.33 -9.61 5.64
C VAL A 120 -5.32 -8.84 6.51
N HIS A 121 -4.64 -7.85 5.96
CA HIS A 121 -3.68 -7.03 6.71
C HIS A 121 -4.32 -6.09 7.74
N GLY A 122 -5.63 -5.90 7.71
CA GLY A 122 -6.37 -5.05 8.63
C GLY A 122 -6.65 -5.69 10.00
N TYR A 123 -6.38 -6.98 10.18
CA TYR A 123 -6.58 -7.71 11.45
C TYR A 123 -5.59 -8.86 11.69
N MET A 124 -4.70 -9.17 10.75
CA MET A 124 -3.73 -10.24 10.92
C MET A 124 -2.79 -9.96 12.11
N HIS A 125 -2.75 -10.90 13.05
CA HIS A 125 -1.86 -10.81 14.20
C HIS A 125 -0.39 -10.91 13.74
N PRO A 126 0.54 -10.10 14.30
CA PRO A 126 1.93 -10.03 13.81
C PRO A 126 2.66 -11.37 13.68
N ARG A 127 2.35 -12.33 14.56
CA ARG A 127 2.88 -13.70 14.55
C ARG A 127 2.62 -14.47 13.24
N PHE A 128 1.63 -14.08 12.45
CA PHE A 128 1.27 -14.74 11.19
C PHE A 128 1.91 -14.10 9.95
N TRP A 129 2.63 -12.99 10.11
CA TRP A 129 3.51 -12.52 9.05
C TRP A 129 4.75 -13.38 9.00
N ASP A 130 5.27 -13.56 7.79
CA ASP A 130 6.56 -14.17 7.54
C ASP A 130 7.44 -13.19 6.76
N LYS A 131 8.74 -13.50 6.71
CA LYS A 131 9.73 -12.60 6.14
C LYS A 131 9.57 -12.52 4.62
N GLU A 132 9.30 -13.65 3.98
CA GLU A 132 9.20 -13.78 2.53
C GLU A 132 8.00 -12.99 1.98
N THR A 133 6.86 -13.04 2.67
CA THR A 133 5.67 -12.25 2.30
C THR A 133 5.90 -10.75 2.49
N PHE A 134 6.63 -10.34 3.52
CA PHE A 134 7.05 -8.95 3.71
C PHE A 134 7.99 -8.48 2.60
N GLU A 135 9.08 -9.20 2.32
CA GLU A 135 10.03 -8.81 1.26
C GLU A 135 9.34 -8.76 -0.11
N GLN A 136 8.44 -9.69 -0.39
CA GLN A 136 7.64 -9.67 -1.61
C GLN A 136 6.69 -8.46 -1.68
N LEU A 137 6.14 -8.02 -0.56
CA LEU A 137 5.36 -6.78 -0.48
C LEU A 137 6.25 -5.56 -0.79
N ILE A 138 7.42 -5.46 -0.17
CA ILE A 138 8.39 -4.38 -0.42
C ILE A 138 8.79 -4.34 -1.90
N HIS A 139 9.09 -5.48 -2.51
CA HIS A 139 9.43 -5.56 -3.93
C HIS A 139 8.29 -5.07 -4.84
N ASN A 140 7.04 -5.42 -4.51
CA ASN A 140 5.88 -4.95 -5.27
C ASN A 140 5.65 -3.44 -5.10
N ILE A 141 5.86 -2.90 -3.89
CA ILE A 141 5.81 -1.45 -3.65
C ILE A 141 6.90 -0.75 -4.47
N ALA A 142 8.14 -1.22 -4.44
CA ALA A 142 9.24 -0.67 -5.24
C ALA A 142 8.89 -0.62 -6.74
N THR A 143 8.37 -1.71 -7.28
CA THR A 143 7.97 -1.81 -8.69
C THR A 143 6.85 -0.81 -9.07
N LEU A 144 5.94 -0.54 -8.14
CA LEU A 144 4.84 0.43 -8.30
C LEU A 144 5.27 1.88 -8.07
N SER A 145 6.34 2.11 -7.30
CA SER A 145 6.68 3.43 -6.75
C SER A 145 6.89 4.52 -7.82
N LYS A 146 7.46 4.16 -8.97
CA LYS A 146 7.64 5.09 -10.11
C LYS A 146 6.36 5.64 -10.73
N TYR A 147 5.21 5.04 -10.43
CA TYR A 147 3.90 5.52 -10.91
C TYR A 147 3.20 6.41 -9.89
N SER A 148 3.75 6.52 -8.67
CA SER A 148 3.21 7.42 -7.65
C SER A 148 3.23 8.87 -8.12
N LYS A 149 2.25 9.65 -7.67
CA LYS A 149 2.07 11.06 -8.01
C LYS A 149 2.01 11.93 -6.76
N PHE A 150 2.92 11.63 -5.83
CA PHE A 150 3.13 12.43 -4.62
C PHE A 150 3.45 13.89 -4.95
#